data_AF-A0A7J7M843-F1
#
_entry.id   AF-A0A7J7M843-F1
#
_cell.length_a   1.000
_cell.length_b   1.000
_cell.length_c   1.000
_cell.angle_alpha   90.00
_cell.angle_beta   90.00
_cell.angle_gamma   90.00
#
_symmetry.space_group_name_H-M   'P 1'
#
loop_
_entity.id
_entity.type
_entity.pdbx_description
1 polymer ?
#
loop_
_entity_poly.entity_id
_entity_poly.type
_entity_poly.pdbx_seq_one_letter_code
_entity_poly.pdbx_strand_id
1 'polypeptide(L)'
;MSLLQTITKAALDSETLTSQSKYPIVLNSDEILLNLKPSANDDSNDTYLIKCVQGWKISNIESEIIELGNKFLKKLKRKAKEFKGKSKNPNFNVQDEFLGLFNSFLVKNGNIIGVSVELEPSDKRYTCVLVEKLGFLIGEDLAGLILDVCVNLEIWDLLETLIVNGVRGHLSSTSWIESLAEKKRSDLLCVCVKHIGEVGASNFLTILKYFLSPPKGSEDTMSIIRKQWENQALLAIEKVTNARVMDQYLDLAKQASILLMISYDGFSSSELCMHYLFASPNVDELILSYSLSRLDGSEMFKLIQYLGKWLRKYERFPRAIPCVNAASVLGLDACDWVPSLVSIVKSLGLVFDDHFLSLVLSSEYHEELRSIEGIVKSLSSEARLCCSVTDVVENLVSGI
;
A
#
# COMPACT_ATOMS: atom_id res chain seq x y z
N MET A 1 -1.04 -25.76 32.51
CA MET A 1 -1.34 -25.57 31.08
C MET A 1 -0.09 -25.02 30.42
N SER A 2 0.26 -25.46 29.21
CA SER A 2 1.35 -24.82 28.47
C SER A 2 0.93 -23.41 28.03
N LEU A 3 1.90 -22.52 27.82
CA LEU A 3 1.68 -21.16 27.30
C LEU A 3 0.79 -21.20 26.04
N LEU A 4 1.07 -22.17 25.16
CA LEU A 4 0.35 -22.42 23.92
C LEU A 4 -1.13 -22.78 24.20
N GLN A 5 -1.41 -23.69 25.14
CA GLN A 5 -2.78 -24.04 25.52
C GLN A 5 -3.54 -22.85 26.15
N THR A 6 -2.87 -22.02 26.93
CA THR A 6 -3.47 -20.81 27.52
C THR A 6 -3.79 -19.78 26.43
N ILE A 7 -2.89 -19.57 25.46
CA ILE A 7 -3.11 -18.69 24.31
C ILE A 7 -4.23 -19.22 23.42
N THR A 8 -4.24 -20.52 23.09
CA THR A 8 -5.29 -21.14 22.26
C THR A 8 -6.65 -21.04 22.92
N LYS A 9 -6.73 -21.20 24.25
CA LYS A 9 -8.00 -21.07 24.98
C LYS A 9 -8.50 -19.62 25.02
N ALA A 10 -7.61 -18.65 25.27
CA ALA A 10 -7.96 -17.22 25.21
C ALA A 10 -8.37 -16.77 23.80
N ALA A 11 -7.76 -17.35 22.76
CA ALA A 11 -8.13 -17.12 21.37
C ALA A 11 -9.50 -17.72 21.02
N LEU A 12 -9.81 -18.94 21.49
CA LEU A 12 -11.12 -19.57 21.33
C LEU A 12 -12.24 -18.79 22.02
N ASP A 13 -11.96 -18.19 23.19
CA ASP A 13 -12.92 -17.30 23.87
C ASP A 13 -13.12 -15.96 23.11
N SER A 14 -12.18 -15.58 22.24
CA SER A 14 -12.27 -14.37 21.40
C SER A 14 -13.08 -14.55 20.11
N GLU A 15 -13.36 -15.79 19.69
CA GLU A 15 -14.10 -16.11 18.44
C GLU A 15 -15.55 -15.60 18.43
N THR A 16 -16.07 -15.09 19.56
CA THR A 16 -17.40 -14.46 19.65
C THR A 16 -17.39 -12.93 19.51
N LEU A 17 -16.23 -12.28 19.43
CA LEU A 17 -16.13 -10.82 19.25
C LEU A 17 -16.15 -10.46 17.75
N THR A 18 -17.29 -10.70 17.10
CA THR A 18 -17.73 -9.92 15.91
C THR A 18 -18.11 -8.47 16.28
N SER A 19 -17.71 -8.00 17.46
CA SER A 19 -18.04 -6.69 17.97
C SER A 19 -17.19 -5.62 17.29
N GLN A 20 -17.86 -4.71 16.59
CA GLN A 20 -17.37 -3.35 16.33
C GLN A 20 -16.48 -2.88 17.48
N SER A 21 -15.30 -2.34 17.15
CA SER A 21 -14.42 -1.81 18.18
C SER A 21 -15.20 -0.80 19.03
N LYS A 22 -15.15 -0.95 20.36
CA LYS A 22 -15.70 0.06 21.28
C LYS A 22 -14.91 1.38 21.21
N TYR A 23 -13.75 1.36 20.56
CA TYR A 23 -12.78 2.44 20.48
C TYR A 23 -12.50 2.76 19.01
N PRO A 24 -13.24 3.71 18.40
CA PRO A 24 -13.06 4.07 17.00
C PRO A 24 -11.82 4.94 16.76
N ILE A 25 -10.81 4.93 17.65
CA ILE A 25 -9.66 5.85 17.72
C ILE A 25 -8.42 5.12 18.27
N VAL A 26 -7.23 5.53 17.83
CA VAL A 26 -5.93 5.03 18.31
C VAL A 26 -5.67 5.59 19.72
N LEU A 27 -5.52 4.71 20.71
CA LEU A 27 -5.20 5.08 22.09
C LEU A 27 -3.70 5.39 22.23
N ASN A 28 -3.35 6.35 23.08
CA ASN A 28 -1.95 6.65 23.38
C ASN A 28 -1.42 5.64 24.41
N SER A 29 -0.49 4.78 24.00
CA SER A 29 0.08 3.73 24.84
C SER A 29 1.06 4.24 25.89
N ASP A 30 1.62 5.44 25.73
CA ASP A 30 2.82 5.86 26.47
C ASP A 30 2.52 6.12 27.96
N GLU A 31 1.36 6.71 28.26
CA GLU A 31 0.91 6.89 29.66
C GLU A 31 0.37 5.59 30.27
N ILE A 32 -0.13 4.67 29.43
CA ILE A 32 -0.76 3.42 29.86
C ILE A 32 0.31 2.47 30.41
N LEU A 33 1.40 2.26 29.67
CA LEU A 33 2.46 1.32 30.04
C LEU A 33 3.13 1.66 31.38
N LEU A 34 3.23 2.95 31.72
CA LEU A 34 3.84 3.42 32.96
C LEU A 34 2.97 3.15 34.21
N ASN A 35 1.66 2.96 34.04
CA ASN A 35 0.70 2.80 35.13
C ASN A 35 0.24 1.36 35.35
N LEU A 36 0.71 0.44 34.51
CA LEU A 36 0.44 -0.98 34.59
C LEU A 36 1.14 -1.61 35.82
N LYS A 37 0.35 -2.19 36.72
CA LYS A 37 0.83 -2.92 37.90
C LYS A 37 0.33 -4.36 37.87
N PRO A 38 1.11 -5.35 38.31
CA PRO A 38 0.62 -6.71 38.48
C PRO A 38 -0.62 -6.73 39.38
N SER A 39 -1.61 -7.55 39.04
CA SER A 39 -2.81 -7.70 39.85
C SER A 39 -2.43 -8.23 41.24
N ALA A 40 -2.83 -7.52 42.31
CA ALA A 40 -2.48 -7.90 43.68
C ALA A 40 -3.20 -9.17 44.18
N ASN A 41 -4.07 -9.76 43.35
CA ASN A 41 -4.82 -10.97 43.69
C ASN A 41 -4.14 -12.28 43.22
N ASP A 42 -3.01 -12.19 42.50
CA ASP A 42 -2.26 -13.34 42.00
C ASP A 42 -1.19 -13.86 42.99
N ASP A 43 -1.25 -13.48 44.27
CA ASP A 43 -0.34 -13.98 45.33
C ASP A 43 -0.72 -15.39 45.83
N SER A 44 -1.72 -16.04 45.24
CA SER A 44 -2.20 -17.36 45.68
C SER A 44 -1.99 -18.51 44.69
N ASN A 45 -1.39 -18.28 43.51
CA ASN A 45 -1.03 -19.37 42.58
C ASN A 45 0.21 -19.03 41.73
N ASP A 46 1.38 -19.42 42.22
CA ASP A 46 2.68 -19.38 41.50
C ASP A 46 2.74 -20.30 40.26
N THR A 47 1.63 -20.89 39.84
CA THR A 47 1.54 -21.86 38.74
C THR A 47 1.34 -21.22 37.36
N TYR A 48 1.10 -19.91 37.28
CA TYR A 48 0.88 -19.19 36.02
C TYR A 48 2.09 -18.31 35.67
N LEU A 49 2.73 -18.58 34.52
CA LEU A 49 3.87 -17.82 33.99
C LEU A 49 3.50 -16.38 33.54
N ILE A 50 2.21 -16.07 33.38
CA ILE A 50 1.69 -14.76 32.97
C ILE A 50 0.80 -14.24 34.09
N LYS A 51 1.15 -13.08 34.68
CA LYS A 51 0.33 -12.38 35.68
C LYS A 51 -0.59 -11.36 34.99
N CYS A 52 -1.84 -11.28 35.45
CA CYS A 52 -2.77 -10.28 34.93
C CYS A 52 -2.32 -8.88 35.38
N VAL A 53 -2.48 -7.87 34.52
CA VAL A 53 -2.02 -6.50 34.79
C VAL A 53 -3.24 -5.61 35.04
N GLN A 54 -3.24 -4.90 36.15
CA GLN A 54 -4.24 -3.91 36.54
C GLN A 54 -3.67 -2.49 36.42
N GLY A 55 -4.55 -1.48 36.46
CA GLY A 55 -4.14 -0.07 36.39
C GLY A 55 -4.34 0.58 35.02
N TRP A 56 -4.82 -0.17 34.02
CA TRP A 56 -5.27 0.42 32.76
C TRP A 56 -6.46 1.36 33.01
N LYS A 57 -6.25 2.66 32.77
CA LYS A 57 -7.28 3.69 32.79
C LYS A 57 -7.14 4.50 31.51
N ILE A 58 -8.25 4.68 30.81
CA ILE A 58 -8.34 5.61 29.68
C ILE A 58 -8.29 7.03 30.27
N SER A 59 -7.45 7.89 29.71
CA SER A 59 -7.39 9.28 30.17
C SER A 59 -8.73 10.00 29.91
N ASN A 60 -9.01 11.06 30.65
CA ASN A 60 -10.23 11.86 30.43
C ASN A 60 -10.27 12.43 28.99
N ILE A 61 -9.10 12.82 28.46
CA ILE A 61 -8.93 13.32 27.09
C ILE A 61 -9.30 12.24 26.07
N GLU A 62 -8.74 11.03 26.22
CA GLU A 62 -9.06 9.92 25.32
C GLU A 62 -10.54 9.52 25.41
N SER A 63 -11.12 9.52 26.62
CA SER A 63 -12.54 9.23 26.81
C SER A 63 -13.44 10.22 26.06
N GLU A 64 -13.12 11.51 26.08
CA GLU A 64 -13.85 12.55 25.35
C GLU A 64 -13.72 12.36 23.84
N ILE A 65 -12.50 12.08 23.37
CA ILE A 65 -12.19 11.81 21.97
C ILE A 65 -12.96 10.55 21.49
N ILE A 66 -12.97 9.46 22.26
CA ILE A 66 -13.74 8.24 21.98
C ILE A 66 -15.24 8.53 21.90
N GLU A 67 -15.78 9.36 22.80
CA GLU A 67 -17.20 9.72 22.79
C GLU A 67 -17.56 10.51 21.53
N LEU A 68 -16.71 11.48 21.13
CA LEU A 68 -16.86 12.22 19.88
C LEU A 68 -16.79 11.31 18.66
N GLY A 69 -15.82 10.39 18.62
CA GLY A 69 -15.68 9.38 17.56
C GLY A 69 -16.93 8.53 17.42
N ASN A 70 -17.45 8.02 18.54
CA ASN A 70 -18.68 7.21 18.56
C ASN A 70 -19.92 8.01 18.12
N LYS A 71 -20.06 9.26 18.56
CA LYS A 71 -21.13 10.17 18.12
C LYS A 71 -21.06 10.44 16.62
N PHE A 72 -19.86 10.72 16.11
CA PHE A 72 -19.63 10.98 14.69
C PHE A 72 -19.89 9.72 13.85
N LEU A 73 -19.37 8.55 14.25
CA LEU A 73 -19.60 7.27 13.58
C LEU A 73 -21.10 6.96 13.43
N LYS A 74 -21.88 7.10 14.52
CA LYS A 74 -23.34 6.89 14.48
C LYS A 74 -24.03 7.87 13.53
N LYS A 75 -23.63 9.14 13.57
CA LYS A 75 -24.18 10.21 12.71
C LYS A 75 -23.82 9.98 11.25
N LEU A 76 -22.59 9.57 10.96
CA LEU A 76 -22.10 9.27 9.62
C LEU A 76 -22.77 8.02 9.05
N LYS A 77 -22.91 6.93 9.82
CA LYS A 77 -23.64 5.71 9.38
C LYS A 77 -25.09 6.02 9.00
N ARG A 78 -25.77 6.90 9.76
CA ARG A 78 -27.14 7.34 9.43
C ARG A 78 -27.17 8.15 8.14
N LYS A 79 -26.29 9.14 8.00
CA LYS A 79 -26.26 10.02 6.83
C LYS A 79 -25.71 9.36 5.57
N ALA A 80 -24.79 8.40 5.67
CA ALA A 80 -24.21 7.70 4.52
C ALA A 80 -25.29 6.99 3.67
N LYS A 81 -26.32 6.44 4.32
CA LYS A 81 -27.49 5.88 3.61
C LYS A 81 -28.28 6.96 2.85
N GLU A 82 -28.42 8.14 3.45
CA GLU A 82 -29.10 9.28 2.81
C GLU A 82 -28.28 9.84 1.65
N PHE A 83 -26.96 9.91 1.80
CA PHE A 83 -26.03 10.40 0.77
C PHE A 83 -26.11 9.55 -0.50
N LYS A 84 -26.17 8.22 -0.37
CA LYS A 84 -26.38 7.30 -1.51
C LYS A 84 -27.70 7.56 -2.24
N GLY A 85 -28.77 7.91 -1.52
CA GLY A 85 -30.08 8.19 -2.10
C GLY A 85 -30.23 9.58 -2.72
N LYS A 86 -29.62 10.60 -2.10
CA LYS A 86 -29.74 12.03 -2.48
C LYS A 86 -28.74 12.50 -3.53
N SER A 87 -27.64 11.76 -3.77
CA SER A 87 -26.62 12.07 -4.78
C SER A 87 -27.19 12.26 -6.21
N LYS A 88 -28.41 11.76 -6.47
CA LYS A 88 -29.12 11.95 -7.76
C LYS A 88 -29.89 13.28 -7.89
N ASN A 89 -29.94 14.11 -6.85
CA ASN A 89 -30.74 15.34 -6.83
C ASN A 89 -29.83 16.59 -6.93
N PRO A 90 -29.87 17.35 -8.03
CA PRO A 90 -28.91 18.43 -8.31
C PRO A 90 -29.02 19.66 -7.39
N ASN A 91 -30.08 19.76 -6.58
CA ASN A 91 -30.34 20.92 -5.71
C ASN A 91 -29.78 20.79 -4.27
N PHE A 92 -29.02 19.75 -3.97
CA PHE A 92 -28.45 19.55 -2.63
C PHE A 92 -26.95 19.29 -2.73
N ASN A 93 -26.12 20.19 -2.18
CA ASN A 93 -24.69 19.94 -2.12
C ASN A 93 -24.34 18.99 -0.97
N VAL A 94 -24.52 17.69 -1.24
CA VAL A 94 -24.25 16.61 -0.29
C VAL A 94 -22.77 16.57 0.13
N GLN A 95 -21.86 17.03 -0.74
CA GLN A 95 -20.43 17.12 -0.42
C GLN A 95 -20.19 18.13 0.71
N ASP A 96 -20.76 19.35 0.62
CA ASP A 96 -20.64 20.37 1.67
C ASP A 96 -21.20 19.89 3.01
N GLU A 97 -22.31 19.14 2.99
CA GLU A 97 -22.91 18.58 4.20
C GLU A 97 -21.99 17.55 4.88
N PHE A 98 -21.33 16.70 4.09
CA PHE A 98 -20.35 15.75 4.59
C PHE A 98 -19.09 16.45 5.09
N LEU A 99 -18.53 17.37 4.30
CA LEU A 99 -17.32 18.13 4.67
C LEU A 99 -17.55 18.96 5.93
N GLY A 100 -18.69 19.64 6.05
CA GLY A 100 -19.05 20.39 7.26
C GLY A 100 -19.18 19.48 8.49
N LEU A 101 -19.73 18.27 8.32
CA LEU A 101 -19.80 17.28 9.39
C LEU A 101 -18.41 16.80 9.82
N PHE A 102 -17.56 16.48 8.85
CA PHE A 102 -16.22 15.94 9.08
C PHE A 102 -15.28 17.00 9.68
N ASN A 103 -15.29 18.22 9.14
CA ASN A 103 -14.56 19.36 9.68
C ASN A 103 -14.97 19.67 11.11
N SER A 104 -16.27 19.64 11.42
CA SER A 104 -16.73 19.82 12.80
C SER A 104 -16.21 18.72 13.73
N PHE A 105 -16.05 17.49 13.27
CA PHE A 105 -15.47 16.41 14.06
C PHE A 105 -13.97 16.66 14.31
N LEU A 106 -13.19 16.95 13.25
CA LEU A 106 -11.75 17.20 13.37
C LEU A 106 -11.45 18.42 14.25
N VAL A 107 -12.11 19.56 14.02
CA VAL A 107 -11.89 20.79 14.81
C VAL A 107 -12.19 20.58 16.30
N LYS A 108 -13.25 19.85 16.64
CA LYS A 108 -13.57 19.54 18.05
C LYS A 108 -12.48 18.71 18.71
N ASN A 109 -11.95 17.72 18.01
CA ASN A 109 -10.83 16.93 18.50
C ASN A 109 -9.55 17.77 18.61
N GLY A 110 -9.26 18.61 17.61
CA GLY A 110 -8.13 19.55 17.63
C GLY A 110 -8.16 20.47 18.85
N ASN A 111 -9.34 21.01 19.21
CA ASN A 111 -9.51 21.84 20.40
C ASN A 111 -9.21 21.10 21.71
N ILE A 112 -9.54 19.80 21.80
CA ILE A 112 -9.26 18.97 22.98
C ILE A 112 -7.76 18.78 23.16
N ILE A 113 -7.02 18.54 22.06
CA ILE A 113 -5.58 18.27 22.08
C ILE A 113 -4.71 19.53 21.87
N GLY A 114 -5.32 20.71 21.77
CA GLY A 114 -4.62 21.98 21.57
C GLY A 114 -4.02 22.21 20.18
N VAL A 115 -4.48 21.47 19.16
CA VAL A 115 -4.01 21.60 17.77
C VAL A 115 -4.98 22.50 16.99
N SER A 116 -4.46 23.58 16.41
CA SER A 116 -5.21 24.49 15.55
C SER A 116 -4.70 24.50 14.11
N VAL A 117 -5.57 24.92 13.20
CA VAL A 117 -5.27 25.08 11.77
C VAL A 117 -5.40 26.55 11.42
N GLU A 118 -4.37 27.09 10.77
CA GLU A 118 -4.25 28.52 10.42
C GLU A 118 -4.97 28.87 9.10
N LEU A 119 -5.70 27.92 8.50
CA LEU A 119 -6.46 28.13 7.27
C LEU A 119 -7.90 28.51 7.57
N GLU A 120 -8.44 29.39 6.74
CA GLU A 120 -9.85 29.74 6.78
C GLU A 120 -10.74 28.54 6.37
N PRO A 121 -11.88 28.30 7.02
CA PRO A 121 -12.81 27.22 6.65
C PRO A 121 -13.34 27.29 5.21
N SER A 122 -13.23 28.45 4.56
CA SER A 122 -13.60 28.65 3.15
C SER A 122 -12.55 28.14 2.17
N ASP A 123 -11.33 27.81 2.62
CA ASP A 123 -10.28 27.27 1.76
C ASP A 123 -10.63 25.84 1.32
N LYS A 124 -10.48 25.55 0.03
CA LYS A 124 -10.72 24.21 -0.53
C LYS A 124 -9.84 23.13 0.09
N ARG A 125 -8.63 23.49 0.54
CA ARG A 125 -7.68 22.58 1.19
C ARG A 125 -7.88 22.46 2.70
N TYR A 126 -8.80 23.23 3.29
CA TYR A 126 -9.01 23.27 4.74
C TYR A 126 -9.20 21.86 5.34
N THR A 127 -10.06 21.05 4.73
CA THR A 127 -10.34 19.67 5.17
C THR A 127 -9.10 18.78 5.06
N CYS A 128 -8.33 18.88 3.97
CA CYS A 128 -7.13 18.07 3.77
C CYS A 128 -6.07 18.39 4.83
N VAL A 129 -5.84 19.67 5.12
CA VAL A 129 -4.87 20.10 6.14
C VAL A 129 -5.32 19.70 7.55
N LEU A 130 -6.63 19.69 7.82
CA LEU A 130 -7.15 19.10 9.06
C LEU A 130 -6.82 17.61 9.17
N VAL A 131 -6.95 16.84 8.08
CA VAL A 131 -6.60 15.42 8.06
C VAL A 131 -5.10 15.21 8.24
N GLU A 132 -4.24 15.99 7.60
CA GLU A 132 -2.79 15.91 7.78
C GLU A 132 -2.39 16.11 9.25
N LYS A 133 -3.05 17.05 9.93
CA LYS A 133 -2.75 17.38 11.34
C LYS A 133 -3.44 16.47 12.35
N LEU A 134 -4.64 15.98 12.07
CA LEU A 134 -5.52 15.32 13.05
C LEU A 134 -5.95 13.90 12.63
N GLY A 135 -5.53 13.43 11.46
CA GLY A 135 -5.93 12.15 10.89
C GLY A 135 -5.54 10.95 11.75
N PHE A 136 -4.49 11.07 12.58
CA PHE A 136 -4.08 10.05 13.54
C PHE A 136 -5.14 9.74 14.61
N LEU A 137 -6.13 10.63 14.80
CA LEU A 137 -7.26 10.42 15.71
C LEU A 137 -8.40 9.62 15.09
N ILE A 138 -8.31 9.28 13.79
CA ILE A 138 -9.31 8.50 13.09
C ILE A 138 -8.92 7.03 13.21
N GLY A 139 -9.65 6.27 14.03
CA GLY A 139 -9.44 4.82 14.12
C GLY A 139 -10.11 4.07 12.97
N GLU A 140 -9.82 2.77 12.94
CA GLU A 140 -10.01 1.93 11.76
C GLU A 140 -11.45 1.85 11.23
N ASP A 141 -12.40 1.58 12.12
CA ASP A 141 -13.83 1.47 11.77
C ASP A 141 -14.38 2.78 11.18
N LEU A 142 -13.84 3.92 11.64
CA LEU A 142 -14.25 5.22 11.18
C LEU A 142 -13.59 5.58 9.85
N ALA A 143 -12.33 5.23 9.70
CA ALA A 143 -11.56 5.41 8.47
C ALA A 143 -12.25 4.77 7.26
N GLY A 144 -12.60 3.48 7.37
CA GLY A 144 -13.25 2.75 6.28
C GLY A 144 -14.55 3.42 5.82
N LEU A 145 -15.36 3.91 6.77
CA LEU A 145 -16.62 4.60 6.45
C LEU A 145 -16.39 5.98 5.80
N ILE A 146 -15.38 6.73 6.25
CA ILE A 146 -15.01 8.02 5.64
C ILE A 146 -14.54 7.78 4.20
N LEU A 147 -13.68 6.79 3.97
CA LEU A 147 -13.18 6.44 2.63
C LEU A 147 -14.34 6.04 1.70
N ASP A 148 -15.24 5.15 2.15
CA ASP A 148 -16.45 4.77 1.41
C ASP A 148 -17.28 6.01 1.02
N VAL A 149 -17.50 6.94 1.95
CA VAL A 149 -18.27 8.16 1.67
C VAL A 149 -17.55 9.06 0.67
N CYS A 150 -16.22 9.21 0.79
CA CYS A 150 -15.43 10.00 -0.15
C CYS A 150 -15.50 9.44 -1.57
N VAL A 151 -15.42 8.12 -1.73
CA VAL A 151 -15.56 7.47 -3.05
C VAL A 151 -16.98 7.65 -3.61
N ASN A 152 -18.01 7.47 -2.78
CA ASN A 152 -19.41 7.63 -3.21
C ASN A 152 -19.74 9.07 -3.61
N LEU A 153 -19.15 10.06 -2.93
CA LEU A 153 -19.33 11.48 -3.19
C LEU A 153 -18.29 12.06 -4.16
N GLU A 154 -17.36 11.25 -4.65
CA GLU A 154 -16.30 11.67 -5.58
C GLU A 154 -15.40 12.80 -5.06
N ILE A 155 -15.10 12.79 -3.76
CA ILE A 155 -14.22 13.76 -3.11
C ILE A 155 -12.77 13.23 -3.14
N TRP A 156 -12.15 13.35 -4.31
CA TRP A 156 -10.90 12.67 -4.63
C TRP A 156 -9.69 13.20 -3.86
N ASP A 157 -9.54 14.52 -3.76
CA ASP A 157 -8.39 15.15 -3.08
C ASP A 157 -8.34 14.75 -1.59
N LEU A 158 -9.52 14.66 -0.96
CA LEU A 158 -9.63 14.21 0.43
C LEU A 158 -9.31 12.72 0.56
N LEU A 159 -9.78 11.89 -0.38
CA LEU A 159 -9.50 10.46 -0.39
C LEU A 159 -7.99 10.20 -0.49
N GLU A 160 -7.30 10.87 -1.42
CA GLU A 160 -5.86 10.80 -1.57
C GLU A 160 -5.15 11.20 -0.27
N THR A 161 -5.56 12.32 0.32
CA THR A 161 -4.99 12.82 1.59
C THR A 161 -5.15 11.80 2.73
N LEU A 162 -6.32 11.16 2.85
CA LEU A 162 -6.58 10.15 3.87
C LEU A 162 -5.70 8.90 3.68
N ILE A 163 -5.49 8.48 2.43
CA ILE A 163 -4.64 7.33 2.11
C ILE A 163 -3.16 7.63 2.41
N VAL A 164 -2.66 8.79 1.95
CA VAL A 164 -1.25 9.18 2.12
C VAL A 164 -0.89 9.38 3.59
N ASN A 165 -1.79 9.98 4.39
CA ASN A 165 -1.56 10.17 5.83
C ASN A 165 -1.76 8.89 6.66
N GLY A 166 -1.94 7.75 5.99
CA GLY A 166 -1.94 6.44 6.63
C GLY A 166 -3.02 6.35 7.69
N VAL A 167 -4.23 6.86 7.42
CA VAL A 167 -5.38 6.58 8.28
C VAL A 167 -5.59 5.07 8.23
N ARG A 168 -4.99 4.38 9.22
CA ARG A 168 -4.94 2.92 9.31
C ARG A 168 -6.37 2.48 9.57
N GLY A 169 -7.02 2.02 8.52
CA GLY A 169 -8.20 1.18 8.59
C GLY A 169 -7.77 -0.25 8.37
N HIS A 170 -8.28 -1.19 9.15
CA HIS A 170 -8.53 -2.51 8.59
C HIS A 170 -9.51 -2.28 7.42
N LEU A 171 -8.96 -2.28 6.20
CA LEU A 171 -9.70 -2.09 4.95
C LEU A 171 -10.54 -3.33 4.58
N SER A 172 -10.93 -4.08 5.61
CA SER A 172 -11.66 -5.34 5.54
C SER A 172 -13.06 -5.18 4.91
N SER A 173 -13.55 -3.94 4.76
CA SER A 173 -14.66 -3.64 3.85
C SER A 173 -14.12 -3.34 2.45
N THR A 174 -14.04 -4.40 1.64
CA THR A 174 -13.58 -4.46 0.24
C THR A 174 -14.30 -3.51 -0.75
N SER A 175 -15.38 -2.84 -0.34
CA SER A 175 -16.31 -2.13 -1.24
C SER A 175 -15.74 -0.91 -1.94
N TRP A 176 -14.83 -0.16 -1.31
CA TRP A 176 -14.39 1.12 -1.88
C TRP A 176 -13.29 0.96 -2.94
N ILE A 177 -12.43 -0.07 -2.86
CA ILE A 177 -11.43 -0.36 -3.90
C ILE A 177 -12.12 -0.84 -5.18
N GLU A 178 -13.13 -1.71 -5.04
CA GLU A 178 -14.02 -2.08 -6.15
C GLU A 178 -14.68 -0.84 -6.75
N SER A 179 -15.20 0.05 -5.91
CA SER A 179 -15.81 1.32 -6.36
C SER A 179 -14.81 2.25 -7.08
N LEU A 180 -13.54 2.28 -6.65
CA LEU A 180 -12.48 3.02 -7.35
C LEU A 180 -12.17 2.44 -8.73
N ALA A 181 -12.14 1.11 -8.83
CA ALA A 181 -11.97 0.40 -10.09
C ALA A 181 -13.15 0.67 -11.03
N GLU A 182 -14.40 0.62 -10.53
CA GLU A 182 -15.62 0.95 -11.27
C GLU A 182 -15.63 2.40 -11.78
N LYS A 183 -15.19 3.34 -10.92
CA LYS A 183 -15.05 4.77 -11.26
C LYS A 183 -13.77 5.08 -12.03
N LYS A 184 -12.98 4.06 -12.38
CA LYS A 184 -11.77 4.12 -13.20
C LYS A 184 -10.69 5.06 -12.66
N ARG A 185 -10.56 5.18 -11.33
CA ARG A 185 -9.54 6.02 -10.70
C ARG A 185 -8.22 5.27 -10.53
N SER A 186 -7.54 5.02 -11.64
CA SER A 186 -6.28 4.27 -11.66
C SER A 186 -5.18 4.96 -10.85
N ASP A 187 -5.17 6.29 -10.85
CA ASP A 187 -4.27 7.15 -10.08
C ASP A 187 -4.40 6.88 -8.57
N LEU A 188 -5.63 6.82 -8.07
CA LEU A 188 -5.91 6.55 -6.66
C LEU A 188 -5.66 5.08 -6.29
N LEU A 189 -5.89 4.13 -7.21
CA LEU A 189 -5.49 2.73 -7.01
C LEU A 189 -3.97 2.59 -6.85
N CYS A 190 -3.17 3.35 -7.61
CA CYS A 190 -1.72 3.38 -7.40
C CYS A 190 -1.35 3.96 -6.02
N VAL A 191 -2.02 5.04 -5.60
CA VAL A 191 -1.83 5.62 -4.25
C VAL A 191 -2.18 4.62 -3.15
N CYS A 192 -3.23 3.81 -3.35
CA CYS A 192 -3.58 2.72 -2.44
C CYS A 192 -2.42 1.74 -2.27
N VAL A 193 -1.86 1.23 -3.38
CA VAL A 193 -0.75 0.27 -3.35
C VAL A 193 0.50 0.87 -2.68
N LYS A 194 0.72 2.18 -2.83
CA LYS A 194 1.89 2.86 -2.27
C LYS A 194 1.85 3.03 -0.75
N HIS A 195 0.68 3.33 -0.20
CA HIS A 195 0.57 3.81 1.18
C HIS A 195 -0.16 2.84 2.13
N ILE A 196 -0.90 1.88 1.59
CA ILE A 196 -1.63 0.90 2.41
C ILE A 196 -0.69 -0.25 2.78
N GLY A 197 -0.42 -0.38 4.08
CA GLY A 197 0.49 -1.37 4.64
C GLY A 197 0.06 -2.83 4.44
N GLU A 198 -1.25 -3.11 4.46
CA GLU A 198 -1.79 -4.47 4.25
C GLU A 198 -2.92 -4.43 3.23
N VAL A 199 -2.58 -4.66 1.96
CA VAL A 199 -3.60 -4.83 0.91
C VAL A 199 -4.08 -6.27 0.97
N GLY A 200 -5.22 -6.52 1.61
CA GLY A 200 -5.81 -7.86 1.69
C GLY A 200 -5.95 -8.53 0.31
N ALA A 201 -5.82 -9.85 0.25
CA ALA A 201 -5.68 -10.60 -1.00
C ALA A 201 -6.80 -10.34 -2.04
N SER A 202 -8.05 -10.14 -1.60
CA SER A 202 -9.17 -9.78 -2.49
C SER A 202 -8.99 -8.40 -3.14
N ASN A 203 -8.47 -7.43 -2.38
CA ASN A 203 -8.23 -6.08 -2.87
C ASN A 203 -7.05 -6.08 -3.85
N PHE A 204 -5.98 -6.82 -3.53
CA PHE A 204 -4.84 -6.98 -4.42
C PHE A 204 -5.27 -7.62 -5.75
N LEU A 205 -6.05 -8.70 -5.71
CA LEU A 205 -6.59 -9.34 -6.91
C LEU A 205 -7.40 -8.35 -7.76
N THR A 206 -8.25 -7.54 -7.13
CA THR A 206 -9.07 -6.54 -7.83
C THR A 206 -8.20 -5.52 -8.57
N ILE A 207 -7.16 -5.00 -7.89
CA ILE A 207 -6.24 -4.02 -8.48
C ILE A 207 -5.41 -4.66 -9.60
N LEU A 208 -4.92 -5.88 -9.38
CA LEU A 208 -4.14 -6.63 -10.38
C LEU A 208 -4.95 -6.86 -11.66
N LYS A 209 -6.17 -7.39 -11.54
CA LYS A 209 -7.07 -7.59 -12.70
C LYS A 209 -7.37 -6.28 -13.42
N TYR A 210 -7.63 -5.22 -12.67
CA TYR A 210 -7.87 -3.90 -13.24
C TYR A 210 -6.68 -3.39 -14.08
N PHE A 211 -5.43 -3.59 -13.64
CA PHE A 211 -4.26 -3.17 -14.43
C PHE A 211 -3.92 -4.12 -15.59
N LEU A 212 -4.20 -5.42 -15.46
CA LEU A 212 -4.03 -6.38 -16.55
C LEU A 212 -5.07 -6.18 -17.66
N SER A 213 -6.30 -5.83 -17.29
CA SER A 213 -7.43 -5.65 -18.21
C SER A 213 -8.14 -4.33 -17.93
N PRO A 214 -7.50 -3.18 -18.20
CA PRO A 214 -8.07 -1.87 -17.92
C PRO A 214 -9.38 -1.65 -18.67
N PRO A 215 -10.45 -1.18 -17.99
CA PRO A 215 -11.71 -0.88 -18.66
C PRO A 215 -11.55 0.33 -19.58
N LYS A 216 -12.29 0.33 -20.70
CA LYS A 216 -12.33 1.48 -21.63
C LYS A 216 -12.67 2.78 -20.88
N GLY A 217 -11.92 3.85 -21.13
CA GLY A 217 -12.09 5.14 -20.46
C GLY A 217 -11.29 5.27 -19.15
N SER A 218 -10.33 4.39 -18.88
CA SER A 218 -9.35 4.52 -17.78
C SER A 218 -8.03 5.15 -18.25
N GLU A 219 -7.91 5.44 -19.55
CA GLU A 219 -6.68 5.92 -20.17
C GLU A 219 -6.24 7.28 -19.60
N ASP A 220 -7.21 8.15 -19.28
CA ASP A 220 -6.93 9.50 -18.76
C ASP A 220 -6.22 9.45 -17.41
N THR A 221 -6.73 8.67 -16.44
CA THR A 221 -6.10 8.54 -15.11
C THR A 221 -4.78 7.77 -15.17
N MET A 222 -4.67 6.78 -16.06
CA MET A 222 -3.39 6.09 -16.28
C MET A 222 -2.35 6.99 -16.96
N SER A 223 -2.79 7.96 -17.77
CA SER A 223 -1.89 8.94 -18.41
C SER A 223 -1.22 9.86 -17.37
N ILE A 224 -1.89 10.14 -16.24
CA ILE A 224 -1.31 10.87 -15.10
C ILE A 224 -0.12 10.09 -14.55
N ILE A 225 -0.29 8.78 -14.32
CA ILE A 225 0.79 7.90 -13.85
C ILE A 225 1.94 7.86 -14.86
N ARG A 226 1.63 7.73 -16.16
CA ARG A 226 2.65 7.78 -17.21
C ARG A 226 3.46 9.08 -17.16
N LYS A 227 2.79 10.23 -17.03
CA LYS A 227 3.43 11.53 -16.95
C LYS A 227 4.27 11.69 -15.68
N GLN A 228 3.85 11.11 -14.55
CA GLN A 228 4.67 11.07 -13.33
C GLN A 228 5.98 10.31 -13.55
N TRP A 229 5.92 9.12 -14.15
CA TRP A 229 7.12 8.34 -14.50
C TRP A 229 8.02 9.08 -15.50
N GLU A 230 7.43 9.71 -16.52
CA GLU A 230 8.16 10.53 -17.49
C GLU A 230 8.89 11.69 -16.82
N ASN A 231 8.21 12.44 -15.96
CA ASN A 231 8.81 13.55 -15.20
C ASN A 231 9.97 13.07 -14.31
N GLN A 232 9.84 11.90 -13.68
CA GLN A 232 10.88 11.32 -12.83
C GLN A 232 12.10 10.88 -13.67
N ALA A 233 11.87 10.29 -14.85
CA ALA A 233 12.93 9.92 -15.77
C ALA A 233 13.67 11.16 -16.33
N LEU A 234 12.94 12.23 -16.67
CA LEU A 234 13.53 13.51 -17.10
C LEU A 234 14.33 14.16 -15.98
N LEU A 235 13.78 14.22 -14.78
CA LEU A 235 14.46 14.77 -13.60
C LEU A 235 15.75 13.99 -13.32
N ALA A 236 15.76 12.67 -13.51
CA ALA A 236 16.98 11.87 -13.36
C ALA A 236 18.07 12.22 -14.40
N ILE A 237 17.70 12.50 -15.65
CA ILE A 237 18.66 13.01 -16.66
C ILE A 237 19.21 14.37 -16.23
N GLU A 238 18.34 15.27 -15.75
CA GLU A 238 18.75 16.58 -15.28
C GLU A 238 19.76 16.47 -14.13
N LYS A 239 19.57 15.53 -13.18
CA LYS A 239 20.53 15.28 -12.11
C LYS A 239 21.89 14.84 -12.63
N VAL A 240 21.96 14.04 -13.69
CA VAL A 240 23.24 13.59 -14.28
C VAL A 240 23.94 14.71 -15.04
N THR A 241 23.19 15.58 -15.72
CA THR A 241 23.72 16.65 -16.58
C THR A 241 24.07 17.93 -15.82
N ASN A 242 23.53 18.11 -14.61
CA ASN A 242 23.75 19.30 -13.81
C ASN A 242 25.11 19.24 -13.09
N ALA A 243 26.02 20.15 -13.45
CA ALA A 243 27.34 20.30 -12.85
C ALA A 243 27.36 20.66 -11.35
N ARG A 244 26.18 20.83 -10.72
CA ARG A 244 26.03 21.10 -9.28
C ARG A 244 25.82 19.85 -8.43
N VAL A 245 25.62 18.68 -9.04
CA VAL A 245 25.60 17.43 -8.27
C VAL A 245 27.01 17.18 -7.76
N MET A 246 27.17 17.13 -6.44
CA MET A 246 28.45 16.80 -5.82
C MET A 246 28.97 15.50 -6.44
N ASP A 247 30.25 15.45 -6.81
CA ASP A 247 30.84 14.29 -7.53
C ASP A 247 30.51 12.94 -6.86
N GLN A 248 30.36 12.93 -5.52
CA GLN A 248 29.97 11.75 -4.74
C GLN A 248 28.57 11.17 -5.06
N TYR A 249 27.67 11.94 -5.68
CA TYR A 249 26.32 11.50 -6.04
C TYR A 249 26.13 11.29 -7.55
N LEU A 250 27.17 11.53 -8.35
CA LEU A 250 27.10 11.40 -9.81
C LEU A 250 26.82 9.95 -10.22
N ASP A 251 27.46 8.98 -9.55
CA ASP A 251 27.26 7.56 -9.86
C ASP A 251 25.85 7.09 -9.47
N LEU A 252 25.33 7.55 -8.33
CA LEU A 252 23.94 7.31 -7.93
C LEU A 252 22.96 7.91 -8.95
N ALA A 253 23.20 9.14 -9.40
CA ALA A 253 22.37 9.79 -10.42
C ALA A 253 22.40 9.03 -11.76
N LYS A 254 23.57 8.55 -12.19
CA LYS A 254 23.71 7.73 -13.41
C LYS A 254 22.93 6.43 -13.28
N GLN A 255 23.07 5.71 -12.17
CA GLN A 255 22.34 4.48 -11.92
C GLN A 255 20.82 4.73 -11.90
N ALA A 256 20.37 5.74 -11.17
CA ALA A 256 18.96 6.11 -11.08
C ALA A 256 18.39 6.52 -12.45
N SER A 257 19.16 7.23 -13.28
CA SER A 257 18.75 7.61 -14.64
C SER A 257 18.56 6.40 -15.54
N ILE A 258 19.48 5.43 -15.50
CA ILE A 258 19.36 4.18 -16.27
C ILE A 258 18.13 3.41 -15.78
N LEU A 259 17.99 3.27 -14.47
CA LEU A 259 16.90 2.53 -13.85
C LEU A 259 15.54 3.12 -14.25
N LEU A 260 15.33 4.43 -14.09
CA LEU A 260 14.07 5.08 -14.44
C LEU A 260 13.79 5.08 -15.95
N MET A 261 14.83 5.19 -16.79
CA MET A 261 14.67 5.08 -18.24
C MET A 261 14.21 3.70 -18.67
N ILE A 262 14.80 2.63 -18.13
CA ILE A 262 14.37 1.28 -18.48
C ILE A 262 12.97 0.97 -17.96
N SER A 263 12.58 1.56 -16.83
CA SER A 263 11.23 1.47 -16.26
C SER A 263 10.20 2.22 -17.10
N TYR A 264 10.55 3.36 -17.70
CA TYR A 264 9.59 4.13 -18.49
C TYR A 264 9.44 3.58 -19.91
N ASP A 265 10.57 3.29 -20.57
CA ASP A 265 10.63 2.97 -21.99
C ASP A 265 9.99 1.61 -22.32
N GLY A 266 9.10 1.59 -23.32
CA GLY A 266 8.49 0.35 -23.83
C GLY A 266 7.36 -0.24 -22.96
N PHE A 267 7.01 0.42 -21.84
CA PHE A 267 5.88 0.03 -21.00
C PHE A 267 4.62 0.87 -21.30
N SER A 268 3.46 0.20 -21.33
CA SER A 268 2.15 0.83 -21.43
C SER A 268 1.79 1.56 -20.14
N SER A 269 0.78 2.43 -20.16
CA SER A 269 0.38 3.15 -18.94
C SER A 269 -0.17 2.21 -17.87
N SER A 270 -0.82 1.10 -18.26
CA SER A 270 -1.29 0.08 -17.32
C SER A 270 -0.14 -0.73 -16.73
N GLU A 271 0.90 -1.01 -17.52
CA GLU A 271 2.13 -1.66 -17.03
C GLU A 271 2.88 -0.79 -16.02
N LEU A 272 2.96 0.53 -16.25
CA LEU A 272 3.53 1.47 -15.28
C LEU A 272 2.76 1.50 -13.96
N CYS A 273 1.45 1.21 -13.97
CA CYS A 273 0.68 1.03 -12.74
C CYS A 273 1.03 -0.29 -12.03
N MET A 274 1.29 -1.37 -12.80
CA MET A 274 1.72 -2.66 -12.25
C MET A 274 3.10 -2.59 -11.57
N HIS A 275 3.95 -1.63 -11.93
CA HIS A 275 5.24 -1.43 -11.26
C HIS A 275 5.05 -1.29 -9.75
N TYR A 276 4.04 -0.53 -9.33
CA TYR A 276 3.75 -0.34 -7.92
C TYR A 276 3.37 -1.64 -7.21
N LEU A 277 2.63 -2.55 -7.87
CA LEU A 277 2.26 -3.84 -7.28
C LEU A 277 3.48 -4.73 -7.06
N PHE A 278 4.34 -4.86 -8.07
CA PHE A 278 5.49 -5.76 -8.03
C PHE A 278 6.73 -5.17 -7.34
N ALA A 279 6.74 -3.86 -7.08
CA ALA A 279 7.74 -3.20 -6.25
C ALA A 279 7.29 -3.06 -4.78
N SER A 280 6.00 -3.22 -4.48
CA SER A 280 5.47 -2.99 -3.13
C SER A 280 6.05 -3.99 -2.13
N PRO A 281 6.61 -3.54 -1.00
CA PRO A 281 7.07 -4.42 0.06
C PRO A 281 5.92 -5.08 0.83
N ASN A 282 4.68 -4.61 0.63
CA ASN A 282 3.49 -5.04 1.36
C ASN A 282 2.79 -6.25 0.72
N VAL A 283 3.33 -6.77 -0.38
CA VAL A 283 2.77 -7.91 -1.11
C VAL A 283 3.59 -9.14 -0.74
N ASP A 284 3.02 -9.99 0.11
CA ASP A 284 3.62 -11.28 0.42
C ASP A 284 3.35 -12.33 -0.67
N GLU A 285 4.07 -13.44 -0.56
CA GLU A 285 4.00 -14.56 -1.50
C GLU A 285 2.62 -15.25 -1.51
N LEU A 286 1.91 -15.25 -0.38
CA LEU A 286 0.60 -15.87 -0.23
C LEU A 286 -0.50 -15.05 -0.93
N ILE A 287 -0.48 -13.72 -0.74
CA ILE A 287 -1.36 -12.76 -1.41
C ILE A 287 -1.16 -12.84 -2.92
N LEU A 288 0.10 -12.90 -3.36
CA LEU A 288 0.44 -13.00 -4.77
C LEU A 288 -0.05 -14.32 -5.36
N SER A 289 0.31 -15.49 -4.79
CA SER A 289 -0.16 -16.80 -5.27
C SER A 289 -1.69 -16.92 -5.28
N TYR A 290 -2.36 -16.48 -4.21
CA TYR A 290 -3.83 -16.43 -4.17
C TYR A 290 -4.40 -15.68 -5.37
N SER A 291 -3.78 -14.56 -5.73
CA SER A 291 -4.28 -13.69 -6.80
C SER A 291 -3.95 -14.26 -8.18
N LEU A 292 -2.75 -14.81 -8.36
CA LEU A 292 -2.31 -15.46 -9.60
C LEU A 292 -3.18 -16.67 -9.94
N SER A 293 -3.54 -17.50 -8.96
CA SER A 293 -4.42 -18.67 -9.15
C SER A 293 -5.82 -18.33 -9.70
N ARG A 294 -6.22 -17.05 -9.63
CA ARG A 294 -7.56 -16.54 -10.00
C ARG A 294 -7.57 -15.68 -11.26
N LEU A 295 -6.44 -15.53 -11.93
CA LEU A 295 -6.37 -14.87 -13.23
C LEU A 295 -6.92 -15.78 -14.32
N ASP A 296 -7.63 -15.20 -15.29
CA ASP A 296 -7.99 -15.92 -16.50
C ASP A 296 -6.80 -16.02 -17.49
N GLY A 297 -6.96 -16.78 -18.58
CA GLY A 297 -5.87 -16.97 -19.55
C GLY A 297 -5.39 -15.67 -20.22
N SER A 298 -6.29 -14.72 -20.50
CA SER A 298 -5.91 -13.44 -21.11
C SER A 298 -5.16 -12.56 -20.12
N GLU A 299 -5.65 -12.48 -18.88
CA GLU A 299 -5.00 -11.79 -17.77
C GLU A 299 -3.61 -12.39 -17.50
N MET A 300 -3.51 -13.72 -17.45
CA MET A 300 -2.26 -14.45 -17.25
C MET A 300 -1.25 -14.20 -18.38
N PHE A 301 -1.69 -14.24 -19.64
CA PHE A 301 -0.82 -13.99 -20.79
C PHE A 301 -0.20 -12.59 -20.72
N LYS A 302 -1.00 -11.56 -20.43
CA LYS A 302 -0.50 -10.19 -20.28
C LYS A 302 0.47 -10.05 -19.11
N LEU A 303 0.22 -10.74 -18.00
CA LEU A 303 1.14 -10.76 -16.87
C LEU A 303 2.48 -11.37 -17.27
N ILE A 304 2.48 -12.52 -17.96
CA ILE A 304 3.70 -13.17 -18.43
C ILE A 304 4.48 -12.25 -19.38
N GLN A 305 3.80 -11.55 -20.30
CA GLN A 305 4.44 -10.56 -21.17
C GLN A 305 5.08 -9.43 -20.39
N TYR A 306 4.40 -8.90 -19.37
CA TYR A 306 4.92 -7.86 -18.49
C TYR A 306 6.18 -8.33 -17.73
N LEU A 307 6.13 -9.50 -17.09
CA LEU A 307 7.28 -10.07 -16.38
C LEU A 307 8.45 -10.37 -17.34
N GLY A 308 8.14 -10.90 -18.54
CA GLY A 308 9.11 -11.16 -19.59
C GLY A 308 9.79 -9.87 -20.10
N LYS A 309 9.05 -8.76 -20.21
CA LYS A 309 9.64 -7.44 -20.54
C LYS A 309 10.66 -7.02 -19.49
N TRP A 310 10.35 -7.17 -18.21
CA TRP A 310 11.29 -6.87 -17.13
C TRP A 310 12.56 -7.74 -17.20
N LEU A 311 12.42 -9.05 -17.43
CA LEU A 311 13.58 -9.93 -17.60
C LEU A 311 14.48 -9.50 -18.77
N ARG A 312 13.89 -9.15 -19.93
CA ARG A 312 14.63 -8.61 -21.08
C ARG A 312 15.38 -7.33 -20.73
N LYS A 313 14.76 -6.43 -19.96
CA LYS A 313 15.39 -5.17 -19.54
C LYS A 313 16.58 -5.45 -18.60
N TYR A 314 16.42 -6.36 -17.63
CA TYR A 314 17.50 -6.70 -16.70
C TYR A 314 18.66 -7.45 -17.36
N GLU A 315 18.37 -8.35 -18.30
CA GLU A 315 19.42 -9.00 -19.10
C GLU A 315 20.19 -7.98 -19.94
N ARG A 316 19.48 -7.06 -20.60
CA ARG A 316 20.10 -6.05 -21.48
C ARG A 316 20.85 -4.95 -20.70
N PHE A 317 20.39 -4.63 -19.50
CA PHE A 317 20.97 -3.56 -18.67
C PHE A 317 21.34 -4.09 -17.27
N PRO A 318 22.41 -4.89 -17.12
CA PRO A 318 22.83 -5.44 -15.83
C PRO A 318 23.18 -4.38 -14.77
N ARG A 319 23.46 -3.14 -15.19
CA ARG A 319 23.74 -2.00 -14.31
C ARG A 319 22.49 -1.37 -13.69
N ALA A 320 21.30 -1.78 -14.11
CA ALA A 320 20.04 -1.31 -13.54
C ALA A 320 19.79 -2.00 -12.19
N ILE A 321 20.43 -1.49 -11.16
CA ILE A 321 20.33 -2.00 -9.78
C ILE A 321 19.37 -1.09 -9.01
N PRO A 322 18.57 -1.61 -8.05
CA PRO A 322 17.80 -0.77 -7.13
C PRO A 322 18.67 0.33 -6.52
N CYS A 323 18.27 1.58 -6.72
CA CYS A 323 19.04 2.75 -6.30
C CYS A 323 18.60 3.19 -4.91
N VAL A 324 19.09 2.50 -3.88
CA VAL A 324 18.83 2.85 -2.48
C VAL A 324 19.26 4.30 -2.22
N ASN A 325 18.40 5.10 -1.59
CA ASN A 325 18.58 6.53 -1.30
C ASN A 325 18.40 7.50 -2.48
N ALA A 326 18.06 7.04 -3.70
CA ALA A 326 17.78 7.96 -4.80
C ALA A 326 16.58 8.88 -4.50
N ALA A 327 15.54 8.36 -3.83
CA ALA A 327 14.42 9.16 -3.35
C ALA A 327 14.88 10.25 -2.36
N SER A 328 15.56 9.88 -1.28
CA SER A 328 15.97 10.82 -0.21
C SER A 328 17.06 11.82 -0.63
N VAL A 329 18.01 11.41 -1.49
CA VAL A 329 19.17 12.24 -1.86
C VAL A 329 18.91 13.05 -3.13
N LEU A 330 18.24 12.45 -4.13
CA LEU A 330 18.05 13.07 -5.45
C LEU A 330 16.62 13.57 -5.68
N GLY A 331 15.67 13.23 -4.81
CA GLY A 331 14.23 13.50 -5.00
C GLY A 331 13.62 12.62 -6.09
N LEU A 332 14.18 11.43 -6.31
CA LEU A 332 13.76 10.47 -7.34
C LEU A 332 12.89 9.36 -6.74
N ASP A 333 11.70 9.73 -6.29
CA ASP A 333 10.78 8.84 -5.55
C ASP A 333 10.36 7.61 -6.37
N ALA A 334 10.34 7.71 -7.70
CA ALA A 334 9.97 6.58 -8.56
C ALA A 334 10.99 5.43 -8.51
N CYS A 335 12.23 5.66 -8.06
CA CYS A 335 13.25 4.61 -7.96
C CYS A 335 12.86 3.51 -6.97
N ASP A 336 12.15 3.87 -5.89
CA ASP A 336 11.69 2.91 -4.88
C ASP A 336 10.55 2.01 -5.39
N TRP A 337 9.93 2.41 -6.51
CA TRP A 337 8.79 1.71 -7.12
C TRP A 337 9.16 0.95 -8.40
N VAL A 338 10.45 0.71 -8.63
CA VAL A 338 10.94 -0.13 -9.72
C VAL A 338 11.00 -1.60 -9.28
N PRO A 339 10.25 -2.52 -9.90
CA PRO A 339 10.24 -3.93 -9.51
C PRO A 339 11.61 -4.57 -9.65
N SER A 340 12.20 -5.02 -8.53
CA SER A 340 13.52 -5.67 -8.57
C SER A 340 13.52 -6.97 -9.38
N LEU A 341 14.69 -7.35 -9.92
CA LEU A 341 14.86 -8.66 -10.59
C LEU A 341 14.42 -9.82 -9.70
N VAL A 342 14.69 -9.75 -8.39
CA VAL A 342 14.26 -10.76 -7.41
C VAL A 342 12.74 -10.87 -7.36
N SER A 343 12.03 -9.73 -7.29
CA SER A 343 10.56 -9.72 -7.29
C SER A 343 9.99 -10.30 -8.58
N ILE A 344 10.57 -9.94 -9.73
CA ILE A 344 10.14 -10.44 -11.05
C ILE A 344 10.34 -11.95 -11.17
N VAL A 345 11.53 -12.46 -10.80
CA VAL A 345 11.82 -13.90 -10.87
C VAL A 345 10.94 -14.69 -9.91
N LYS A 346 10.71 -14.20 -8.67
CA LYS A 346 9.80 -14.83 -7.72
C LYS A 346 8.37 -14.88 -8.25
N SER A 347 7.87 -13.76 -8.77
CA SER A 347 6.52 -13.68 -9.34
C SER A 347 6.33 -14.65 -10.51
N LEU A 348 7.35 -14.75 -11.38
CA LEU A 348 7.32 -15.70 -12.49
C LEU A 348 7.39 -17.16 -12.00
N GLY A 349 8.16 -17.44 -10.96
CA GLY A 349 8.20 -18.75 -10.31
C GLY A 349 6.82 -19.20 -9.84
N LEU A 350 6.11 -18.32 -9.11
CA LEU A 350 4.74 -18.59 -8.65
C LEU A 350 3.76 -18.81 -9.80
N VAL A 351 3.89 -18.06 -10.90
CA VAL A 351 3.08 -18.29 -12.11
C VAL A 351 3.28 -19.71 -12.64
N PHE A 352 4.52 -20.20 -12.69
CA PHE A 352 4.78 -21.57 -13.11
C PHE A 352 4.27 -22.58 -12.09
N ASP A 353 4.47 -22.36 -10.80
CA ASP A 353 4.02 -23.28 -9.75
C ASP A 353 2.50 -23.49 -9.78
N ASP A 354 1.73 -22.39 -9.95
CA ASP A 354 0.27 -22.43 -9.93
C ASP A 354 -0.35 -22.86 -11.28
N HIS A 355 0.32 -22.58 -12.42
CA HIS A 355 -0.27 -22.71 -13.77
C HIS A 355 0.55 -23.52 -14.77
N PHE A 356 1.57 -24.28 -14.36
CA PHE A 356 2.46 -25.00 -15.29
C PHE A 356 1.72 -25.77 -16.40
N LEU A 357 0.73 -26.57 -16.01
CA LEU A 357 0.00 -27.42 -16.96
C LEU A 357 -0.79 -26.60 -17.98
N SER A 358 -1.47 -25.53 -17.57
CA SER A 358 -2.26 -24.69 -18.49
C SER A 358 -1.35 -23.95 -19.48
N LEU A 359 -0.20 -23.46 -19.00
CA LEU A 359 0.80 -22.75 -19.81
C LEU A 359 1.46 -23.66 -20.85
N VAL A 360 1.82 -24.88 -20.48
CA VAL A 360 2.49 -25.83 -21.40
C VAL A 360 1.52 -26.39 -22.43
N LEU A 361 0.25 -26.61 -22.07
CA LEU A 361 -0.74 -27.17 -22.99
C LEU A 361 -1.26 -26.16 -24.02
N SER A 362 -1.20 -24.87 -23.71
CA SER A 362 -1.79 -23.82 -24.55
C SER A 362 -0.74 -23.18 -25.45
N SER A 363 -0.86 -23.37 -26.77
CA SER A 363 0.12 -22.89 -27.74
C SER A 363 0.30 -21.36 -27.77
N GLU A 364 -0.68 -20.62 -27.26
CA GLU A 364 -0.65 -19.16 -27.16
C GLU A 364 0.52 -18.63 -26.31
N TYR A 365 0.98 -19.39 -25.31
CA TYR A 365 2.10 -18.96 -24.45
C TYR A 365 3.46 -19.37 -25.00
N HIS A 366 3.54 -20.33 -25.93
CA HIS A 366 4.78 -21.03 -26.25
C HIS A 366 5.90 -20.13 -26.77
N GLU A 367 5.58 -19.13 -27.59
CA GLU A 367 6.58 -18.21 -28.12
C GLU A 367 7.15 -17.31 -27.02
N GLU A 368 6.30 -16.70 -26.20
CA GLU A 368 6.74 -15.84 -25.09
C GLU A 368 7.53 -16.65 -24.06
N LEU A 369 7.06 -17.85 -23.71
CA LEU A 369 7.73 -18.74 -22.76
C LEU A 369 9.11 -19.19 -23.26
N ARG A 370 9.25 -19.50 -24.56
CA ARG A 370 10.54 -19.85 -25.15
C ARG A 370 11.51 -18.66 -25.14
N SER A 371 11.00 -17.45 -25.39
CA SER A 371 11.81 -16.22 -25.25
C SER A 371 12.28 -16.05 -23.81
N ILE A 372 11.39 -16.22 -22.83
CA ILE A 372 11.70 -16.12 -21.40
C ILE A 372 12.72 -17.18 -20.98
N GLU A 373 12.56 -18.43 -21.44
CA GLU A 373 13.48 -19.53 -21.15
C GLU A 373 14.93 -19.19 -21.57
N GLY A 374 15.12 -18.60 -22.75
CA GLY A 374 16.44 -18.17 -23.23
C GLY A 374 17.09 -17.15 -22.29
N ILE A 375 16.32 -16.16 -21.84
CA ILE A 375 16.79 -15.10 -20.92
C ILE A 375 17.12 -15.68 -19.55
N VAL A 376 16.24 -16.51 -19.00
CA VAL A 376 16.46 -17.15 -17.69
C VAL A 376 17.69 -18.05 -17.71
N LYS A 377 17.94 -18.77 -18.82
CA LYS A 377 19.18 -19.56 -18.99
C LYS A 377 20.43 -18.67 -18.97
N SER A 378 20.38 -17.54 -19.70
CA SER A 378 21.46 -16.54 -19.72
C SER A 378 21.76 -16.01 -18.32
N LEU A 379 20.74 -15.48 -17.63
CA LEU A 379 20.84 -14.97 -16.26
C LEU A 379 21.30 -16.04 -15.25
N SER A 380 20.81 -17.28 -15.38
CA SER A 380 21.22 -18.39 -14.51
C SER A 380 22.69 -18.77 -14.70
N SER A 381 23.18 -18.73 -15.94
CA SER A 381 24.59 -19.01 -16.22
C SER A 381 25.52 -17.96 -15.60
N GLU A 382 25.15 -16.67 -15.68
CA GLU A 382 25.87 -15.58 -15.05
C GLU A 382 25.83 -15.69 -13.52
N ALA A 383 24.66 -15.97 -12.95
CA ALA A 383 24.51 -16.13 -11.50
C ALA A 383 25.40 -17.27 -10.96
N ARG A 384 25.49 -18.40 -11.67
CA ARG A 384 26.38 -19.51 -11.28
C ARG A 384 27.84 -19.11 -11.30
N LEU A 385 28.27 -18.36 -12.33
CA LEU A 385 29.63 -17.84 -12.41
C LEU A 385 29.93 -16.90 -11.24
N CYS A 386 29.02 -15.95 -10.96
CA CYS A 386 29.13 -15.02 -9.85
C CYS A 386 29.21 -15.74 -8.49
N CYS A 387 28.39 -16.77 -8.25
CA CYS A 387 28.48 -17.59 -7.04
C CYS A 387 29.88 -18.21 -6.88
N SER A 388 30.42 -18.82 -7.94
CA SER A 388 31.78 -19.39 -7.89
C SER A 388 32.85 -18.34 -7.62
N VAL A 389 32.71 -17.12 -8.14
CA VAL A 389 33.63 -16.01 -7.83
C VAL A 389 33.50 -15.59 -6.36
N THR A 390 32.28 -15.48 -5.84
CA THR A 390 32.03 -15.17 -4.42
C THR A 390 32.69 -16.21 -3.51
N ASP A 391 32.56 -17.50 -3.82
CA ASP A 391 33.20 -18.57 -3.06
C ASP A 391 34.74 -18.40 -3.03
N VAL A 392 35.34 -17.99 -4.15
CA VAL A 392 36.79 -17.69 -4.20
C VAL A 392 37.14 -16.49 -3.31
N VAL A 393 36.34 -15.42 -3.36
CA VAL A 393 36.56 -14.24 -2.51
C VAL A 393 36.46 -14.60 -1.03
N GLU A 394 35.44 -15.37 -0.63
CA GLU A 394 35.27 -15.82 0.76
C GLU A 394 36.44 -16.68 1.24
N ASN A 395 36.95 -17.57 0.38
CA ASN A 395 38.14 -18.38 0.69
C ASN A 395 39.41 -17.53 0.81
N LEU A 396 39.57 -16.50 -0.03
CA LEU A 396 40.70 -15.58 0.07
C LEU A 396 40.64 -14.71 1.33
N VAL A 397 39.45 -14.24 1.71
CA VAL A 397 39.23 -13.42 2.91
C VAL A 397 39.39 -14.25 4.20
N SER A 398 39.00 -15.53 4.19
CA SER A 398 39.17 -16.42 5.35
C SER A 398 40.58 -17.02 5.48
N GLY A 399 41.38 -16.96 4.41
CA GLY A 399 42.78 -17.41 4.38
C GLY A 399 43.82 -16.33 4.70
N ILE A 400 43.40 -15.07 4.89
CA ILE A 400 44.19 -13.94 5.37
C ILE A 400 43.77 -13.65 6.82
#